data_AF-A0A8J9SB22-F1
#
_entry.id   AF-A0A8J9SB22-F1
#
_cell.length_a   1.000
_cell.length_b   1.000
_cell.length_c   1.000
_cell.angle_alpha   90.00
_cell.angle_beta   90.00
_cell.angle_gamma   90.00
#
_symmetry.space_group_name_H-M   'P 1'
#
loop_
_entity.id
_entity.type
_entity.pdbx_description
1 polymer ?
#
loop_
_entity_poly.entity_id
_entity_poly.type
_entity_poly.pdbx_seq_one_letter_code
_entity_poly.pdbx_strand_id
1 'polypeptide(L)'
;MQRETMAQAGGSKDFPWADEVKKEMEQIEKAEIGNPKTPLNKSPFLSEDVVEKINEGIAFKYNAALIFDSAAAFFGRDNVIAVGERANAMMIADFLNMRGANVKFRSIAEPPSESEWHTKEMSDVLKAFLKTLAICKVGYNCAHKLYGEAQKKSDAHTVLFAEKQIFEAGEKMRCLAEYVSHLKCVEGDKHAIKNFDRELECKTPCLAKAAGIEAVIPCKLQIGYIKRAHCMEAFAPSWRFVKEEVESGEKMVV
;
A
#
# COMPACT_ATOMS: atom_id res chain seq x y z
N MET A 1 22.27 -58.84 9.35
CA MET A 1 21.30 -58.67 10.45
C MET A 1 21.58 -57.30 11.06
N GLN A 2 20.84 -56.27 10.64
CA GLN A 2 20.75 -54.91 11.23
C GLN A 2 19.94 -54.04 10.25
N ARG A 3 18.63 -54.30 10.21
CA ARG A 3 17.60 -53.41 9.64
C ARG A 3 16.58 -53.12 10.75
N GLU A 4 17.06 -52.73 11.92
CA GLU A 4 16.21 -52.43 13.07
C GLU A 4 16.90 -51.32 13.86
N THR A 5 16.58 -50.06 13.55
CA THR A 5 16.69 -48.85 14.43
C THR A 5 16.46 -47.55 13.64
N MET A 6 15.44 -47.48 12.78
CA MET A 6 14.90 -46.19 12.30
C MET A 6 13.45 -45.93 12.74
N ALA A 7 12.86 -46.82 13.53
CA ALA A 7 11.50 -46.70 14.01
C ALA A 7 11.44 -46.05 15.40
N GLN A 8 11.68 -44.73 15.51
CA GLN A 8 11.18 -43.93 16.66
C GLN A 8 11.37 -42.40 16.56
N ALA A 9 11.62 -41.83 15.38
CA ALA A 9 11.68 -40.37 15.26
C ALA A 9 10.32 -39.70 14.97
N GLY A 10 9.25 -40.46 14.69
CA GLY A 10 8.11 -39.98 13.89
C GLY A 10 6.97 -39.20 14.57
N GLY A 11 7.02 -38.94 15.87
CA GLY A 11 6.02 -38.14 16.60
C GLY A 11 5.33 -38.85 17.76
N SER A 12 4.59 -38.10 18.58
CA SER A 12 3.80 -38.68 19.68
C SER A 12 2.55 -39.38 19.12
N LYS A 13 1.92 -40.26 19.90
CA LYS A 13 0.64 -40.89 19.52
C LYS A 13 -0.45 -39.87 19.18
N ASP A 14 -0.40 -38.70 19.82
CA ASP A 14 -1.37 -37.63 19.67
C ASP A 14 -1.04 -36.67 18.51
N PHE A 15 0.21 -36.71 18.01
CA PHE A 15 0.67 -35.91 16.88
C PHE A 15 1.73 -36.68 16.07
N PRO A 16 1.31 -37.56 15.14
CA PRO A 16 2.20 -38.31 14.27
C PRO A 16 2.72 -37.41 13.13
N TRP A 17 3.58 -36.45 13.48
CA TRP A 17 4.06 -35.40 12.56
C TRP A 17 4.62 -35.96 11.24
N ALA A 18 5.26 -37.13 11.28
CA ALA A 18 5.87 -37.73 10.10
C ALA A 18 4.83 -38.24 9.10
N ASP A 19 3.62 -38.58 9.54
CA ASP A 19 2.52 -38.96 8.66
C ASP A 19 1.78 -37.73 8.13
N GLU A 20 1.66 -36.68 8.94
CA GLU A 20 1.00 -35.44 8.55
C GLU A 20 1.75 -34.70 7.43
N VAL A 21 3.08 -34.59 7.53
CA VAL A 21 3.92 -33.79 6.61
C VAL A 21 4.17 -34.48 5.25
N LYS A 22 3.85 -35.77 5.11
CA LYS A 22 4.08 -36.52 3.86
C LYS A 22 3.42 -35.88 2.65
N LYS A 23 2.20 -35.37 2.83
CA LYS A 23 1.43 -34.77 1.74
C LYS A 23 2.08 -33.49 1.22
N GLU A 24 2.60 -32.67 2.13
CA GLU A 24 3.30 -31.43 1.82
C GLU A 24 4.67 -31.74 1.19
N MET A 25 5.38 -32.76 1.67
CA MET A 25 6.64 -33.21 1.07
C MET A 25 6.45 -33.67 -0.39
N GLU A 26 5.42 -34.47 -0.68
CA GLU A 26 5.10 -34.86 -2.05
C GLU A 26 4.75 -33.65 -2.94
N GLN A 27 4.13 -32.61 -2.39
CA GLN A 27 3.83 -31.39 -3.14
C GLN A 27 5.09 -30.58 -3.44
N ILE A 28 6.04 -30.51 -2.49
CA ILE A 28 7.33 -29.84 -2.67
C ILE A 28 8.16 -30.57 -3.74
N GLU A 29 8.19 -31.90 -3.72
CA GLU A 29 8.93 -32.70 -4.71
C GLU A 29 8.38 -32.55 -6.14
N LYS A 30 7.07 -32.33 -6.29
CA LYS A 30 6.40 -32.11 -7.58
C LYS A 30 6.50 -30.66 -8.06
N ALA A 31 6.88 -29.72 -7.20
CA ALA A 31 6.89 -28.31 -7.54
C ALA A 31 8.16 -27.93 -8.32
N GLU A 32 7.97 -27.25 -9.44
CA GLU A 32 9.07 -26.68 -10.21
C GLU A 32 9.53 -25.36 -9.56
N ILE A 33 10.76 -25.35 -9.04
CA ILE A 33 11.36 -24.15 -8.45
C ILE A 33 11.43 -23.05 -9.52
N GLY A 34 10.85 -21.89 -9.23
CA GLY A 34 10.83 -20.75 -10.14
C GLY A 34 9.62 -20.68 -11.08
N ASN A 35 8.70 -21.66 -11.06
CA ASN A 35 7.48 -21.59 -11.88
C ASN A 35 6.37 -20.78 -11.16
N PRO A 36 5.97 -19.60 -11.67
CA PRO A 36 4.94 -18.75 -11.05
C PRO A 36 3.52 -19.34 -11.12
N LYS A 37 3.31 -20.44 -11.86
CA LYS A 37 2.01 -21.14 -11.93
C LYS A 37 1.80 -22.11 -10.77
N THR A 38 2.87 -22.56 -10.11
CA THR A 38 2.84 -23.51 -8.99
C THR A 38 3.58 -22.96 -7.77
N PRO A 39 3.07 -21.87 -7.15
CA PRO A 39 3.69 -21.29 -5.97
C PRO A 39 3.65 -22.27 -4.79
N LEU A 40 4.83 -22.53 -4.20
CA LEU A 40 5.02 -23.42 -3.05
C LEU A 40 4.27 -22.96 -1.80
N ASN A 41 4.08 -21.64 -1.65
CA ASN A 41 3.45 -21.00 -0.49
C ASN A 41 1.96 -20.69 -0.72
N LYS A 42 1.31 -21.28 -1.73
CA LYS A 42 -0.11 -21.03 -1.99
C LYS A 42 -0.95 -21.50 -0.81
N SER A 43 -1.60 -20.55 -0.13
CA SER A 43 -2.51 -20.87 0.96
C SER A 43 -3.71 -21.70 0.46
N PRO A 44 -4.05 -22.82 1.10
CA PRO A 44 -5.16 -23.68 0.67
C PRO A 44 -6.53 -23.00 0.80
N PHE A 45 -6.65 -22.00 1.68
CA PHE A 45 -7.88 -21.23 1.91
C PHE A 45 -7.99 -20.00 1.01
N LEU A 46 -6.95 -19.69 0.22
CA LEU A 46 -6.97 -18.54 -0.66
C LEU A 46 -7.68 -18.87 -1.98
N SER A 47 -8.95 -18.45 -2.07
CA SER A 47 -9.76 -18.58 -3.29
C SER A 47 -9.39 -17.55 -4.36
N GLU A 48 -9.61 -17.89 -5.64
CA GLU A 48 -9.35 -16.99 -6.77
C GLU A 48 -10.19 -15.71 -6.72
N ASP A 49 -11.43 -15.78 -6.24
CA ASP A 49 -12.30 -14.60 -6.06
C ASP A 49 -11.65 -13.57 -5.12
N VAL A 50 -11.11 -14.04 -3.99
CA VAL A 50 -10.41 -13.21 -3.01
C VAL A 50 -9.11 -12.64 -3.59
N VAL A 51 -8.36 -13.43 -4.35
CA VAL A 51 -7.15 -12.95 -5.07
C VAL A 51 -7.51 -11.82 -6.04
N GLU A 52 -8.60 -11.97 -6.78
CA GLU A 52 -9.01 -10.96 -7.75
C GLU A 52 -9.46 -9.67 -7.06
N LYS A 53 -10.13 -9.74 -5.90
CA LYS A 53 -10.44 -8.57 -5.07
C LYS A 53 -9.22 -7.88 -4.48
N ILE A 54 -8.22 -8.65 -4.06
CA ILE A 54 -6.95 -8.07 -3.60
C ILE A 54 -6.27 -7.33 -4.75
N ASN A 55 -6.26 -7.90 -5.96
CA ASN A 55 -5.73 -7.24 -7.16
C ASN A 55 -6.53 -5.99 -7.58
N GLU A 56 -7.87 -6.01 -7.45
CA GLU A 56 -8.71 -4.80 -7.59
C GLU A 56 -8.28 -3.71 -6.59
N GLY A 57 -8.03 -4.09 -5.34
CA GLY A 57 -7.53 -3.20 -4.29
C GLY A 57 -6.17 -2.58 -4.63
N ILE A 58 -5.23 -3.38 -5.13
CA ILE A 58 -3.91 -2.90 -5.57
C ILE A 58 -4.07 -1.86 -6.67
N ALA A 59 -4.84 -2.18 -7.72
CA ALA A 59 -5.11 -1.25 -8.82
C ALA A 59 -5.75 0.06 -8.33
N PHE A 60 -6.74 -0.03 -7.44
CA PHE A 60 -7.37 1.13 -6.82
C PHE A 60 -6.35 2.01 -6.10
N LYS A 61 -5.45 1.42 -5.30
CA LYS A 61 -4.42 2.16 -4.56
C LYS A 61 -3.41 2.86 -5.46
N TYR A 62 -3.02 2.24 -6.57
CA TYR A 62 -2.17 2.89 -7.58
C TYR A 62 -2.87 4.06 -8.28
N ASN A 63 -4.15 3.91 -8.65
CA ASN A 63 -4.93 5.00 -9.23
C ASN A 63 -5.09 6.15 -8.22
N ALA A 64 -5.41 5.84 -6.96
CA ALA A 64 -5.49 6.84 -5.89
C ALA A 64 -4.16 7.57 -5.67
N ALA A 65 -3.03 6.85 -5.69
CA ALA A 65 -1.70 7.44 -5.58
C ALA A 65 -1.45 8.45 -6.71
N LEU A 66 -1.80 8.12 -7.95
CA LEU A 66 -1.59 9.01 -9.10
C LEU A 66 -2.50 10.25 -9.04
N ILE A 67 -3.73 10.12 -8.54
CA ILE A 67 -4.60 11.28 -8.25
C ILE A 67 -3.95 12.17 -7.19
N PHE A 68 -3.36 11.59 -6.15
CA PHE A 68 -2.66 12.36 -5.11
C PHE A 68 -1.37 13.00 -5.62
N ASP A 69 -0.62 12.35 -6.50
CA ASP A 69 0.52 12.99 -7.17
C ASP A 69 0.08 14.15 -8.07
N SER A 70 -1.04 14.02 -8.76
CA SER A 70 -1.60 15.10 -9.58
C SER A 70 -2.05 16.28 -8.71
N ALA A 71 -2.74 16.01 -7.59
CA ALA A 71 -3.05 17.05 -6.61
C ALA A 71 -1.76 17.72 -6.08
N ALA A 72 -0.76 16.90 -5.75
CA ALA A 72 0.56 17.36 -5.31
C ALA A 72 1.25 18.23 -6.35
N ALA A 73 1.19 17.89 -7.64
CA ALA A 73 1.74 18.70 -8.71
C ALA A 73 0.97 20.02 -8.92
N PHE A 74 -0.35 20.02 -8.73
CA PHE A 74 -1.19 21.20 -8.84
C PHE A 74 -0.91 22.22 -7.71
N PHE A 75 -0.88 21.76 -6.46
CA PHE A 75 -0.62 22.62 -5.29
C PHE A 75 0.87 22.88 -5.04
N GLY A 76 1.75 22.00 -5.54
CA GLY A 76 3.17 21.93 -5.23
C GLY A 76 4.08 22.30 -6.39
N ARG A 77 3.76 23.38 -7.10
CA ARG A 77 4.79 24.22 -7.75
C ARG A 77 5.62 24.82 -6.60
N ASP A 78 6.59 24.17 -5.94
CA ASP A 78 7.60 23.19 -6.36
C ASP A 78 7.84 22.17 -5.22
N ASN A 79 7.88 20.86 -5.52
CA ASN A 79 8.25 19.67 -4.69
C ASN A 79 7.19 19.02 -3.77
N VAL A 80 6.42 18.04 -4.27
CA VAL A 80 5.66 17.08 -3.43
C VAL A 80 5.55 15.68 -4.10
N ILE A 81 5.72 14.57 -3.33
CA ILE A 81 5.60 13.16 -3.80
C ILE A 81 4.60 12.39 -2.91
N ALA A 82 3.55 11.79 -3.48
CA ALA A 82 2.59 10.96 -2.75
C ALA A 82 3.11 9.52 -2.51
N VAL A 83 3.97 9.37 -1.51
CA VAL A 83 4.59 8.06 -1.16
C VAL A 83 3.60 7.12 -0.43
N GLY A 84 2.60 7.67 0.26
CA GLY A 84 1.73 6.92 1.19
C GLY A 84 0.85 5.85 0.54
N GLU A 85 0.11 6.16 -0.53
CA GLU A 85 -0.78 5.15 -1.16
C GLU A 85 -0.02 4.15 -2.03
N ARG A 86 1.15 4.52 -2.57
CA ARG A 86 2.06 3.55 -3.21
C ARG A 86 2.57 2.53 -2.21
N ALA A 87 2.96 2.97 -1.01
CA ALA A 87 3.36 2.07 0.07
C ALA A 87 2.20 1.14 0.48
N ASN A 88 0.97 1.64 0.55
CA ASN A 88 -0.20 0.80 0.81
C ASN A 88 -0.45 -0.22 -0.31
N ALA A 89 -0.28 0.16 -1.58
CA ALA A 89 -0.40 -0.75 -2.71
C ALA A 89 0.65 -1.87 -2.66
N MET A 90 1.90 -1.52 -2.32
CA MET A 90 2.99 -2.49 -2.16
C MET A 90 2.74 -3.42 -0.98
N MET A 91 2.26 -2.92 0.17
CA MET A 91 1.90 -3.76 1.30
C MET A 91 0.82 -4.80 0.95
N ILE A 92 -0.17 -4.41 0.14
CA ILE A 92 -1.21 -5.35 -0.33
C ILE A 92 -0.62 -6.36 -1.33
N ALA A 93 0.30 -5.93 -2.20
CA ALA A 93 1.01 -6.82 -3.11
C ALA A 93 1.89 -7.84 -2.37
N ASP A 94 2.64 -7.39 -1.36
CA ASP A 94 3.45 -8.23 -0.50
C ASP A 94 2.60 -9.25 0.26
N PHE A 95 1.44 -8.84 0.79
CA PHE A 95 0.49 -9.75 1.41
C PHE A 95 0.03 -10.85 0.44
N LEU A 96 -0.26 -10.51 -0.81
CA LEU A 96 -0.67 -11.48 -1.82
C LEU A 96 0.47 -12.45 -2.20
N ASN A 97 1.69 -11.93 -2.36
CA ASN A 97 2.89 -12.71 -2.61
C ASN A 97 3.20 -13.68 -1.45
N MET A 98 3.07 -13.21 -0.20
CA MET A 98 3.23 -14.05 1.00
C MET A 98 2.26 -15.22 1.02
N ARG A 99 1.05 -15.03 0.48
CA ARG A 99 0.00 -16.06 0.40
C ARG A 99 0.13 -16.96 -0.84
N GLY A 100 1.16 -16.76 -1.66
CA GLY A 100 1.46 -17.55 -2.85
C GLY A 100 0.49 -17.32 -4.01
N ALA A 101 -0.03 -16.09 -4.16
CA ALA A 101 -0.82 -15.71 -5.32
C ALA A 101 -0.13 -14.63 -6.15
N ASN A 102 -0.47 -14.57 -7.43
CA ASN A 102 0.14 -13.66 -8.38
C ASN A 102 -0.51 -12.28 -8.33
N VAL A 103 0.32 -11.25 -8.17
CA VAL A 103 -0.08 -9.85 -8.31
C VAL A 103 -0.29 -9.52 -9.77
N LYS A 104 -1.42 -8.88 -10.08
CA LYS A 104 -1.77 -8.39 -11.42
C LYS A 104 -1.87 -6.87 -11.39
N PHE A 105 -0.87 -6.19 -11.93
CA PHE A 105 -0.96 -4.76 -12.18
C PHE A 105 -1.93 -4.49 -13.34
N ARG A 106 -2.91 -3.62 -13.12
CA ARG A 106 -3.88 -3.21 -14.14
C ARG A 106 -3.51 -1.83 -14.68
N SER A 107 -4.15 -1.44 -15.77
CA SER A 107 -4.01 -0.09 -16.31
C SER A 107 -4.41 0.96 -15.27
N ILE A 108 -3.66 2.06 -15.26
CA ILE A 108 -3.92 3.22 -14.41
C ILE A 108 -4.54 4.28 -15.32
N ALA A 109 -5.65 4.87 -14.90
CA ALA A 109 -6.30 5.94 -15.64
C ALA A 109 -5.46 7.23 -15.59
N GLU A 110 -5.62 8.07 -16.61
CA GLU A 110 -5.01 9.40 -16.61
C GLU A 110 -5.50 10.18 -15.38
N PRO A 111 -4.58 10.79 -14.60
CA PRO A 111 -4.98 11.53 -13.42
C PRO A 111 -5.62 12.87 -13.82
N PRO A 112 -6.39 13.50 -12.91
CA PRO A 112 -7.01 14.80 -13.18
C PRO A 112 -6.00 15.86 -13.62
N SER A 113 -6.39 16.68 -14.59
CA SER A 113 -5.58 17.80 -15.08
C SER A 113 -5.76 19.08 -14.25
N GLU A 114 -4.95 20.12 -14.51
CA GLU A 114 -5.02 21.42 -13.79
C GLU A 114 -6.43 22.03 -13.79
N SER A 115 -7.13 21.95 -14.93
CA SER A 115 -8.49 22.48 -15.09
C SER A 115 -9.52 21.75 -14.22
N GLU A 116 -9.25 20.51 -13.83
CA GLU A 116 -10.12 19.71 -12.97
C GLU A 116 -9.87 19.93 -11.48
N TRP A 117 -8.73 20.51 -11.12
CA TRP A 117 -8.43 20.93 -9.75
C TRP A 117 -8.97 22.33 -9.49
N HIS A 118 -8.73 23.26 -10.39
CA HIS A 118 -9.25 24.62 -10.26
C HIS A 118 -10.79 24.64 -10.27
N THR A 119 -11.41 25.46 -9.43
CA THR A 119 -12.86 25.70 -9.45
C THR A 119 -13.22 27.12 -9.04
N LYS A 120 -14.36 27.60 -9.54
CA LYS A 120 -14.91 28.93 -9.17
C LYS A 120 -15.93 28.87 -8.03
N GLU A 121 -16.44 27.67 -7.73
CA GLU A 121 -17.54 27.48 -6.77
C GLU A 121 -17.05 27.34 -5.32
N MET A 122 -15.83 26.85 -5.13
CA MET A 122 -15.23 26.58 -3.82
C MET A 122 -13.71 26.78 -3.85
N SER A 123 -13.06 26.79 -2.69
CA SER A 123 -11.60 26.80 -2.63
C SER A 123 -11.01 25.52 -3.23
N ASP A 124 -9.97 25.66 -4.06
CA ASP A 124 -9.25 24.52 -4.65
C ASP A 124 -8.73 23.55 -3.57
N VAL A 125 -8.29 24.09 -2.42
CA VAL A 125 -7.85 23.31 -1.25
C VAL A 125 -9.01 22.49 -0.68
N LEU A 126 -10.18 23.12 -0.49
CA LEU A 126 -11.37 22.42 0.00
C LEU A 126 -11.80 21.30 -0.96
N LYS A 127 -11.80 21.58 -2.27
CA LYS A 127 -12.10 20.59 -3.30
C LYS A 127 -11.14 19.40 -3.26
N ALA A 128 -9.84 19.63 -3.04
CA ALA A 128 -8.86 18.58 -2.91
C ALA A 128 -9.10 17.69 -1.69
N PHE A 129 -9.32 18.28 -0.50
CA PHE A 129 -9.64 17.52 0.70
C PHE A 129 -10.96 16.75 0.58
N LEU A 130 -11.97 17.31 -0.09
CA LEU A 130 -13.22 16.60 -0.40
C LEU A 130 -13.00 15.41 -1.33
N LYS A 131 -12.21 15.57 -2.40
CA LYS A 131 -11.84 14.46 -3.29
C LYS A 131 -11.06 13.38 -2.55
N THR A 132 -10.09 13.76 -1.72
CA THR A 132 -9.31 12.83 -0.89
C THR A 132 -10.20 12.07 0.09
N LEU A 133 -11.12 12.75 0.78
CA LEU A 133 -12.11 12.12 1.67
C LEU A 133 -13.00 11.14 0.90
N ALA A 134 -13.46 11.50 -0.30
CA ALA A 134 -14.25 10.62 -1.15
C ALA A 134 -13.47 9.36 -1.57
N ILE A 135 -12.20 9.51 -1.98
CA ILE A 135 -11.31 8.39 -2.32
C ILE A 135 -11.11 7.48 -1.10
N CYS A 136 -10.84 8.04 0.09
CA CYS A 136 -10.72 7.25 1.32
C CYS A 136 -12.01 6.47 1.62
N LYS A 137 -13.19 7.07 1.43
CA LYS A 137 -14.48 6.40 1.60
C LYS A 137 -14.69 5.25 0.59
N VAL A 138 -14.28 5.44 -0.67
CA VAL A 138 -14.32 4.35 -1.66
C VAL A 138 -13.38 3.22 -1.24
N GLY A 139 -12.15 3.55 -0.83
CA GLY A 139 -11.19 2.56 -0.35
C GLY A 139 -11.67 1.77 0.88
N TYR A 140 -12.31 2.46 1.83
CA TYR A 140 -12.97 1.85 2.99
C TYR A 140 -14.04 0.84 2.56
N ASN A 141 -14.91 1.22 1.63
CA ASN A 141 -15.94 0.32 1.11
C ASN A 141 -15.33 -0.88 0.35
N CYS A 142 -14.24 -0.69 -0.39
CA CYS A 142 -13.52 -1.78 -1.04
C CYS A 142 -12.94 -2.76 -0.01
N ALA A 143 -12.39 -2.27 1.10
CA ALA A 143 -11.88 -3.13 2.18
C ALA A 143 -13.00 -3.93 2.85
N HIS A 144 -14.18 -3.33 3.06
CA HIS A 144 -15.38 -4.03 3.56
C HIS A 144 -15.88 -5.12 2.60
N LYS A 145 -15.85 -4.87 1.29
CA LYS A 145 -16.19 -5.89 0.29
C LYS A 145 -15.20 -7.06 0.35
N LEU A 146 -13.90 -6.79 0.43
CA LEU A 146 -12.87 -7.81 0.60
C LEU A 146 -13.09 -8.63 1.87
N TYR A 147 -13.36 -7.97 3.00
CA TYR A 147 -13.69 -8.63 4.26
C TYR A 147 -14.89 -9.59 4.12
N GLY A 148 -15.98 -9.12 3.52
CA GLY A 148 -17.18 -9.94 3.33
C GLY A 148 -16.96 -11.14 2.41
N GLU A 149 -16.14 -11.00 1.36
CA GLU A 149 -15.77 -12.11 0.49
C GLU A 149 -14.83 -13.10 1.17
N ALA A 150 -13.83 -12.62 1.90
CA ALA A 150 -12.93 -13.45 2.70
C ALA A 150 -13.70 -14.25 3.76
N GLN A 151 -14.67 -13.63 4.43
CA GLN A 151 -15.50 -14.29 5.43
C GLN A 151 -16.37 -15.40 4.82
N LYS A 152 -16.97 -15.15 3.64
CA LYS A 152 -17.76 -16.17 2.91
C LYS A 152 -16.92 -17.38 2.48
N LYS A 153 -15.63 -17.17 2.20
CA LYS A 153 -14.68 -18.22 1.79
C LYS A 153 -13.93 -18.83 2.97
N SER A 154 -14.24 -18.41 4.20
CA SER A 154 -13.57 -18.85 5.43
C SER A 154 -12.05 -18.62 5.43
N ASP A 155 -11.57 -17.57 4.76
CA ASP A 155 -10.16 -17.19 4.74
C ASP A 155 -9.82 -16.26 5.92
N ALA A 156 -9.54 -16.86 7.08
CA ALA A 156 -9.26 -16.13 8.32
C ALA A 156 -8.08 -15.14 8.20
N HIS A 157 -7.05 -15.47 7.41
CA HIS A 157 -5.89 -14.59 7.23
C HIS A 157 -6.25 -13.32 6.46
N THR A 158 -7.07 -13.45 5.41
CA THR A 158 -7.53 -12.28 4.65
C THR A 158 -8.53 -11.45 5.44
N VAL A 159 -9.38 -12.09 6.25
CA VAL A 159 -10.29 -11.40 7.18
C VAL A 159 -9.50 -10.47 8.11
N LEU A 160 -8.50 -10.99 8.82
CA LEU A 160 -7.67 -10.21 9.74
C LEU A 160 -6.93 -9.06 9.03
N PHE A 161 -6.41 -9.33 7.83
CA PHE A 161 -5.77 -8.29 7.01
C PHE A 161 -6.76 -7.17 6.64
N ALA A 162 -7.97 -7.54 6.20
CA ALA A 162 -9.00 -6.58 5.82
C ALA A 162 -9.49 -5.77 7.03
N GLU A 163 -9.63 -6.36 8.22
CA GLU A 163 -9.98 -5.65 9.45
C GLU A 163 -8.98 -4.53 9.77
N LYS A 164 -7.68 -4.83 9.68
CA LYS A 164 -6.62 -3.83 9.87
C LYS A 164 -6.75 -2.69 8.85
N GLN A 165 -6.99 -3.01 7.58
CA GLN A 165 -7.18 -2.00 6.53
C GLN A 165 -8.43 -1.14 6.74
N ILE A 166 -9.52 -1.74 7.20
CA ILE A 166 -10.77 -1.04 7.53
C ILE A 166 -10.52 -0.05 8.67
N PHE A 167 -9.83 -0.49 9.74
CA PHE A 167 -9.49 0.36 10.87
C PHE A 167 -8.62 1.55 10.46
N GLU A 168 -7.52 1.30 9.73
CA GLU A 168 -6.62 2.35 9.24
C GLU A 168 -7.34 3.35 8.31
N ALA A 169 -8.23 2.86 7.44
CA ALA A 169 -9.02 3.72 6.57
C ALA A 169 -10.04 4.55 7.36
N GLY A 170 -10.64 4.01 8.42
CA GLY A 170 -11.55 4.72 9.31
C GLY A 170 -10.90 5.90 10.02
N GLU A 171 -9.70 5.71 10.58
CA GLU A 171 -8.92 6.77 11.22
C GLU A 171 -8.55 7.89 10.23
N LYS A 172 -8.10 7.52 9.02
CA LYS A 172 -7.82 8.49 7.95
C LYS A 172 -9.06 9.28 7.55
N MET A 173 -10.21 8.62 7.40
CA MET A 173 -11.48 9.27 7.06
C MET A 173 -11.90 10.27 8.13
N ARG A 174 -11.75 9.91 9.41
CA ARG A 174 -12.05 10.83 10.52
C ARG A 174 -11.18 12.08 10.45
N CYS A 175 -9.86 11.90 10.34
CA CYS A 175 -8.90 13.00 10.24
C CYS A 175 -9.22 13.93 9.05
N LEU A 176 -9.49 13.36 7.87
CA LEU A 176 -9.89 14.13 6.68
C LEU A 176 -11.23 14.84 6.85
N ALA A 177 -12.20 14.24 7.54
CA ALA A 177 -13.49 14.87 7.82
C ALA A 177 -13.35 16.08 8.76
N GLU A 178 -12.46 16.00 9.75
CA GLU A 178 -12.10 17.13 10.62
C GLU A 178 -11.47 18.28 9.80
N TYR A 179 -10.54 17.97 8.89
CA TYR A 179 -9.94 18.95 7.98
C TYR A 179 -10.95 19.60 7.02
N VAL A 180 -11.83 18.81 6.41
CA VAL A 180 -12.91 19.34 5.55
C VAL A 180 -13.83 20.26 6.35
N SER A 181 -14.16 19.90 7.58
CA SER A 181 -15.02 20.71 8.45
C SER A 181 -14.36 22.04 8.80
N HIS A 182 -13.06 22.03 9.13
CA HIS A 182 -12.30 23.25 9.37
C HIS A 182 -12.26 24.13 8.11
N LEU A 183 -11.89 23.56 6.96
CA LEU A 183 -11.79 24.30 5.70
C LEU A 183 -13.12 24.94 5.27
N LYS A 184 -14.26 24.26 5.49
CA LYS A 184 -15.59 24.85 5.23
C LYS A 184 -15.88 26.08 6.08
N CYS A 185 -15.41 26.12 7.31
CA CYS A 185 -15.59 27.28 8.19
C CYS A 185 -14.74 28.49 7.77
N VAL A 186 -13.60 28.24 7.11
CA VAL A 186 -12.59 29.28 6.80
C VAL A 186 -12.43 29.56 5.30
N GLU A 187 -13.29 28.98 4.46
CA GLU A 187 -13.17 29.00 2.99
C GLU A 187 -13.09 30.42 2.40
N GLY A 188 -13.76 31.39 3.02
CA GLY A 188 -13.74 32.79 2.60
C GLY A 188 -12.48 33.58 3.00
N ASP A 189 -11.65 33.05 3.90
CA ASP A 189 -10.47 33.73 4.43
C ASP A 189 -9.16 33.06 3.96
N LYS A 190 -8.47 33.76 3.06
CA LYS A 190 -7.17 33.33 2.51
C LYS A 190 -6.08 33.21 3.58
N HIS A 191 -6.12 34.04 4.63
CA HIS A 191 -5.13 33.97 5.72
C HIS A 191 -5.38 32.74 6.60
N ALA A 192 -6.63 32.41 6.85
CA ALA A 192 -7.00 31.21 7.60
C ALA A 192 -6.64 29.94 6.82
N ILE A 193 -6.90 29.88 5.51
CA ILE A 193 -6.45 28.77 4.64
C ILE A 193 -4.93 28.61 4.68
N LYS A 194 -4.18 29.72 4.64
CA LYS A 194 -2.71 29.71 4.75
C LYS A 194 -2.22 29.25 6.14
N ASN A 195 -2.93 29.60 7.21
CA ASN A 195 -2.57 29.14 8.55
C ASN A 195 -2.88 27.64 8.72
N PHE A 196 -3.99 27.17 8.15
CA PHE A 196 -4.32 25.74 8.09
C PHE A 196 -3.23 24.95 7.35
N ASP A 197 -2.72 25.47 6.24
CA ASP A 197 -1.59 24.88 5.52
C ASP A 197 -0.33 24.74 6.40
N ARG A 198 0.08 25.82 7.08
CA ARG A 198 1.21 25.78 8.03
C ARG A 198 1.01 24.80 9.18
N GLU A 199 -0.23 24.66 9.64
CA GLU A 199 -0.60 23.71 10.67
C GLU A 199 -0.42 22.26 10.18
N LEU A 200 -0.78 21.98 8.92
CA LEU A 200 -0.55 20.67 8.29
C LEU A 200 0.95 20.35 8.18
N GLU A 201 1.77 21.30 7.77
CA GLU A 201 3.24 21.13 7.70
C GLU A 201 3.83 20.73 9.07
N CYS A 202 3.35 21.35 10.14
CA CYS A 202 3.83 21.10 11.50
C CYS A 202 3.30 19.80 12.10
N LYS A 203 2.01 19.50 11.91
CA LYS A 203 1.35 18.35 12.54
C LYS A 203 1.64 17.04 11.85
N THR A 204 1.92 17.07 10.54
CA THR A 204 2.00 15.83 9.79
C THR A 204 2.93 15.99 8.59
N PRO A 205 4.25 15.82 8.79
CA PRO A 205 5.22 15.95 7.71
C PRO A 205 5.02 14.92 6.57
N CYS A 206 4.14 13.92 6.76
CA CYS A 206 3.70 12.96 5.75
C CYS A 206 2.34 13.26 5.09
N LEU A 207 1.41 14.01 5.72
CA LEU A 207 0.12 14.39 5.09
C LEU A 207 0.18 15.75 4.39
N ALA A 208 0.99 16.70 4.87
CA ALA A 208 1.31 17.91 4.11
C ALA A 208 1.92 17.56 2.72
N LYS A 209 2.75 16.51 2.71
CA LYS A 209 3.29 15.89 1.47
C LYS A 209 2.28 15.08 0.64
N ALA A 210 1.10 14.77 1.15
CA ALA A 210 0.05 14.09 0.37
C ALA A 210 -1.01 15.08 -0.15
N ALA A 211 -1.17 16.22 0.54
CA ALA A 211 -2.12 17.28 0.17
C ALA A 211 -1.55 18.32 -0.80
N GLY A 212 -0.25 18.29 -1.09
CA GLY A 212 0.34 19.09 -2.16
C GLY A 212 0.71 20.53 -1.81
N ILE A 213 0.51 20.99 -0.58
CA ILE A 213 0.59 22.41 -0.30
C ILE A 213 2.02 22.80 0.12
N GLU A 214 2.81 23.29 -0.84
CA GLU A 214 4.01 24.10 -0.62
C GLU A 214 3.94 25.29 -1.60
N ALA A 215 3.00 26.23 -1.42
CA ALA A 215 2.98 27.40 -2.31
C ALA A 215 2.24 28.63 -1.75
N VAL A 216 2.78 29.31 -0.72
CA VAL A 216 2.66 30.78 -0.64
C VAL A 216 3.96 31.42 -0.11
N ILE A 217 4.89 31.63 -1.05
CA ILE A 217 6.12 32.47 -1.06
C ILE A 217 7.44 31.76 -0.67
N PRO A 218 8.53 31.90 -1.47
CA PRO A 218 9.71 31.06 -1.42
C PRO A 218 10.68 31.50 -0.32
N CYS A 219 10.70 30.75 0.78
CA CYS A 219 11.84 30.79 1.69
C CYS A 219 12.78 29.66 1.28
N LYS A 220 13.67 29.95 0.32
CA LYS A 220 14.92 29.21 0.16
C LYS A 220 15.54 29.05 1.54
N LEU A 221 15.75 27.81 2.02
CA LEU A 221 17.01 27.33 2.62
C LEU A 221 16.82 25.94 3.30
N GLN A 222 17.55 24.98 2.74
CA GLN A 222 18.16 23.80 3.39
C GLN A 222 17.30 22.67 3.99
N ILE A 223 16.04 22.87 4.39
CA ILE A 223 15.26 21.77 5.00
C ILE A 223 14.75 20.75 3.96
N GLY A 224 14.45 21.21 2.74
CA GLY A 224 13.96 20.35 1.65
C GLY A 224 15.01 19.41 1.04
N TYR A 225 16.31 19.67 1.21
CA TYR A 225 17.36 18.80 0.66
C TYR A 225 17.66 17.61 1.57
N ILE A 226 17.74 17.82 2.88
CA ILE A 226 18.00 16.76 3.88
C ILE A 226 16.81 15.78 3.95
N LYS A 227 15.57 16.27 3.83
CA LYS A 227 14.37 15.41 3.83
C LYS A 227 14.17 14.62 2.53
N ARG A 228 14.82 15.01 1.42
CA ARG A 228 14.81 14.26 0.14
C ARG A 228 15.67 12.99 0.21
N ALA A 229 16.80 13.04 0.91
CA ALA A 229 17.70 11.89 1.07
C ALA A 229 17.04 10.76 1.90
N HIS A 230 16.43 11.08 3.04
CA HIS A 230 15.83 10.06 3.91
C HIS A 230 14.61 9.33 3.31
N CYS A 231 13.81 9.99 2.46
CA CYS A 231 12.69 9.32 1.78
C CYS A 231 13.15 8.41 0.63
N MET A 232 14.25 8.73 -0.04
CA MET A 232 14.87 7.83 -1.03
C MET A 232 15.62 6.68 -0.35
N GLU A 233 16.20 6.89 0.83
CA GLU A 233 16.89 5.85 1.60
C GLU A 233 15.94 4.76 2.12
N ALA A 234 14.65 5.07 2.35
CA ALA A 234 13.63 4.08 2.68
C ALA A 234 13.21 3.21 1.46
N PHE A 235 13.46 3.69 0.23
CA PHE A 235 13.31 2.92 -1.01
C PHE A 235 14.63 2.25 -1.44
N ALA A 236 15.76 2.66 -0.87
CA ALA A 236 17.08 2.10 -1.12
C ALA A 236 17.41 0.74 -0.45
N PRO A 237 16.62 0.11 0.45
CA PRO A 237 16.95 -1.24 0.92
C PRO A 237 16.93 -2.25 -0.22
N SER A 238 16.09 -2.05 -1.24
CA SER A 238 16.04 -2.92 -2.43
C SER A 238 17.11 -2.61 -3.47
N TRP A 239 17.72 -1.41 -3.46
CA TRP A 239 18.79 -1.02 -4.38
C TRP A 239 20.20 -1.20 -3.80
N ARG A 240 20.36 -1.34 -2.47
CA ARG A 240 21.67 -1.68 -1.87
C ARG A 240 22.16 -3.07 -2.32
N PHE A 241 21.26 -4.04 -2.44
CA PHE A 241 21.59 -5.37 -2.97
C PHE A 241 22.00 -5.32 -4.46
N VAL A 242 21.40 -4.42 -5.25
CA VAL A 242 21.75 -4.25 -6.67
C VAL A 242 23.09 -3.53 -6.85
N LYS A 243 23.50 -2.68 -5.90
CA LYS A 243 24.75 -1.92 -6.03
C LYS A 243 25.98 -2.72 -5.58
N GLU A 244 25.84 -3.61 -4.59
CA GLU A 244 26.95 -4.50 -4.17
C GLU A 244 27.28 -5.56 -5.23
N GLU A 245 26.32 -5.96 -6.09
CA GLU A 245 26.56 -6.94 -7.16
C GLU A 245 27.26 -6.36 -8.40
N VAL A 246 27.13 -5.05 -8.66
CA VAL A 246 27.81 -4.42 -9.81
C VAL A 246 29.32 -4.20 -9.54
N GLU A 247 29.72 -4.09 -8.26
CA GLU A 247 31.12 -3.93 -7.86
C GLU A 247 31.85 -5.27 -7.62
N SER A 248 31.13 -6.38 -7.39
CA SER A 248 31.73 -7.68 -7.04
C SER A 248 31.91 -8.66 -8.21
N GLY A 249 31.41 -8.35 -9.42
CA GLY A 249 31.83 -9.03 -10.65
C GLY A 249 31.49 -10.52 -10.77
N GLU A 250 30.74 -11.11 -9.84
CA GLU A 250 30.31 -12.51 -9.96
C GLU A 250 29.00 -12.60 -10.75
N LYS A 251 29.11 -13.16 -11.96
CA LYS A 251 27.95 -13.54 -12.78
C LYS A 251 27.26 -14.76 -12.16
N MET A 252 26.03 -14.60 -11.69
CA MET A 252 25.10 -15.72 -11.59
C MET A 252 24.41 -15.92 -12.94
N VAL A 253 24.59 -17.12 -13.47
CA VAL A 253 23.82 -17.66 -14.60
C VAL A 253 22.39 -17.85 -14.12
N VAL A 254 21.43 -17.28 -14.85
CA VAL A 254 20.03 -17.75 -14.87
C VAL A 254 19.80 -18.40 -16.22
#